data_AF-A0A537I9K6-F1
#
_entry.id   AF-A0A537I9K6-F1
#
_cell.length_a   1.000
_cell.length_b   1.000
_cell.length_c   1.000
_cell.angle_alpha   90.00
_cell.angle_beta   90.00
_cell.angle_gamma   90.00
#
_symmetry.space_group_name_H-M   'P 1'
#
loop_
_entity.id
_entity.type
_entity.pdbx_description
1 polymer ?
#
loop_
_entity_poly.entity_id
_entity_poly.type
_entity_poly.pdbx_seq_one_letter_code
_entity_poly.pdbx_strand_id
1 'polypeptide(L)' 'LDEVAHRLKARLATGGTSKEGVIMLQGDHRSRMKDELVKMGFAEDHIEIY' A
#
# COMPACT_ATOMS: atom_id res chain seq x y z
N LEU A 1 0.75 5.36 -9.79
CA LEU A 1 1.30 4.82 -8.53
C LEU A 1 1.32 5.86 -7.42
N ASP A 2 1.60 7.13 -7.73
CA ASP A 2 1.64 8.19 -6.71
C ASP A 2 0.30 8.38 -5.97
N GLU A 3 -0.84 8.24 -6.65
CA GLU A 3 -2.15 8.32 -5.99
C GLU A 3 -2.36 7.18 -4.97
N VAL A 4 -2.01 5.95 -5.35
CA VAL A 4 -2.09 4.77 -4.48
C VAL A 4 -1.17 4.95 -3.27
N ALA A 5 0.07 5.42 -3.51
CA ALA A 5 1.02 5.73 -2.44
C ALA A 5 0.49 6.82 -1.50
N HIS A 6 -0.14 7.87 -2.03
CA HIS A 6 -0.71 8.94 -1.23
C HIS A 6 -1.86 8.44 -0.35
N ARG A 7 -2.77 7.65 -0.91
CA ARG A 7 -3.87 7.05 -0.15
C ARG A 7 -3.37 6.08 0.92
N LEU A 8 -2.40 5.22 0.60
CA LEU A 8 -1.81 4.30 1.57
C LEU A 8 -1.13 5.04 2.72
N LYS A 9 -0.36 6.10 2.44
CA LYS A 9 0.27 6.94 3.49
C LYS A 9 -0.76 7.59 4.40
N ALA A 10 -1.85 8.14 3.83
CA ALA A 10 -2.92 8.76 4.60
C ALA A 10 -3.67 7.74 5.48
N ARG A 11 -3.91 6.53 4.97
CA ARG A 11 -4.68 5.47 5.66
C ARG A 11 -3.89 4.74 6.73
N LEU A 12 -2.62 4.48 6.46
CA LEU A 12 -1.73 3.76 7.35
C LEU A 12 -0.98 4.71 8.31
N ALA A 13 -1.15 6.03 8.13
CA ALA A 13 -0.48 7.09 8.90
C ALA A 13 1.05 6.91 8.95
N THR A 14 1.63 6.50 7.81
CA THR A 14 3.05 6.21 7.66
C THR A 14 3.69 7.11 6.60
N GLY A 15 4.96 7.43 6.82
CA GLY A 15 5.81 8.08 5.83
C GLY A 15 6.24 7.09 4.74
N GLY A 16 6.52 7.61 3.54
CA GLY A 16 6.94 6.74 2.45
C GLY A 16 7.10 7.47 1.13
N THR A 17 7.71 6.78 0.17
CA THR A 17 8.01 7.28 -1.15
C THR A 17 7.57 6.31 -2.23
N SER A 18 7.20 6.83 -3.39
CA SER A 18 6.98 6.06 -4.61
C SER A 18 8.14 6.36 -5.56
N LYS A 19 8.90 5.34 -5.95
CA LYS A 19 10.02 5.49 -6.87
C LYS A 19 10.11 4.26 -7.77
N GLU A 20 10.33 4.49 -9.07
CA GLU A 20 10.62 3.43 -10.06
C GLU A 20 9.59 2.29 -10.08
N GLY A 21 8.31 2.63 -9.93
CA GLY A 21 7.25 1.61 -9.95
C GLY A 21 6.95 0.96 -8.59
N VAL A 22 7.72 1.28 -7.55
CA VAL A 22 7.61 0.67 -6.22
C VAL A 22 7.18 1.71 -5.20
N ILE A 23 6.28 1.32 -4.29
CA ILE A 23 5.86 2.13 -3.13
C ILE A 23 6.55 1.58 -1.90
N MET A 24 7.35 2.41 -1.23
CA MET A 24 8.04 2.10 0.01
C MET A 24 7.38 2.86 1.14
N LEU A 25 6.92 2.13 2.17
CA LEU A 25 6.29 2.67 3.37
C LEU A 25 7.13 2.33 4.60
N GLN A 26 7.16 3.22 5.58
CA GLN A 26 7.85 2.98 6.85
C GLN A 26 6.97 2.15 7.80
N GLY A 27 7.56 1.17 8.47
CA GLY A 27 6.88 0.27 9.39
C GLY A 27 6.36 -1.02 8.74
N ASP A 28 5.95 -1.98 9.57
CA ASP A 28 5.30 -3.21 9.11
C ASP A 28 3.78 -3.06 9.19
N HIS A 29 3.15 -2.93 8.02
CA HIS A 29 1.71 -2.77 7.88
C HIS A 29 1.10 -3.79 6.92
N ARG A 30 1.76 -4.93 6.71
CA ARG A 30 1.38 -5.95 5.70
C ARG A 30 -0.11 -6.34 5.78
N SER A 31 -0.63 -6.62 6.98
CA SER A 31 -2.03 -6.97 7.18
C SER A 31 -3.00 -5.84 6.79
N ARG A 32 -2.72 -4.61 7.21
CA ARG A 32 -3.58 -3.45 6.90
C ARG A 32 -3.45 -3.01 5.44
N MET A 33 -2.29 -3.21 4.82
CA MET A 33 -2.07 -2.95 3.39
C MET A 33 -2.95 -3.83 2.53
N LYS A 34 -3.03 -5.14 2.82
CA LYS A 34 -3.90 -6.06 2.08
C LYS A 34 -5.35 -5.59 2.10
N ASP A 35 -5.90 -5.35 3.29
CA ASP A 35 -7.28 -4.87 3.44
C ASP A 35 -7.54 -3.57 2.69
N GLU A 36 -6.59 -2.63 2.74
CA GLU A 36 -6.75 -1.32 2.11
C GLU A 36 -6.63 -1.40 0.58
N LEU A 37 -5.76 -2.26 0.05
CA LEU A 37 -5.66 -2.54 -1.37
C LEU A 37 -6.93 -3.23 -1.89
N VAL A 38 -7.47 -4.21 -1.18
CA VAL A 38 -8.74 -4.85 -1.55
C VAL A 38 -9.89 -3.84 -1.55
N LYS A 39 -9.97 -2.95 -0.55
CA LYS A 39 -10.96 -1.84 -0.51
C LYS A 39 -10.79 -0.84 -1.65
N MET A 40 -9.59 -0.68 -2.18
CA MET A 40 -9.32 0.17 -3.35
C MET A 40 -9.73 -0.49 -4.67
N GLY A 41 -10.15 -1.75 -4.66
CA GLY A 41 -10.58 -2.51 -5.84
C GLY A 41 -9.49 -3.37 -6.46
N PHE A 42 -8.36 -3.57 -5.78
CA PHE A 42 -7.35 -4.54 -6.21
C PHE A 42 -7.81 -5.96 -5.88
N ALA A 43 -7.62 -6.89 -6.82
CA ALA A 43 -7.97 -8.29 -6.61
C ALA A 43 -7.09 -8.90 -5.52
N GLU A 44 -7.70 -9.58 -4.55
CA GLU A 44 -6.97 -10.19 -3.45
C GLU A 44 -5.97 -11.25 -3.95
N ASP A 45 -6.32 -11.98 -5.01
CA ASP A 45 -5.48 -13.00 -5.63
C ASP A 45 -4.16 -12.45 -6.22
N HIS A 46 -4.09 -11.14 -6.48
CA HIS A 46 -2.88 -10.48 -6.99
C HIS A 46 -2.02 -9.87 -5.87
N ILE A 47 -2.38 -10.09 -4.60
CA ILE A 47 -1.70 -9.53 -3.42
C ILE A 47 -0.96 -10.66 -2.69
N GLU A 48 0.35 -10.70 -2.88
CA GLU A 48 1.23 -11.62 -2.14
C GLU A 48 1.90 -10.89 -0.97
N ILE A 49 1.86 -11.51 0.21
CA ILE A 49 2.52 -11.01 1.41
C ILE A 49 3.66 -11.97 1.76
N TYR A 50 4.87 -11.42 1.87
CA TYR A 50 6.09 -12.10 2.30
C TYR A 50 6.55 -11.56 3.66
#